data_AF-C9WQ46-F1
#
_entry.id   AF-C9WQ46-F1
#
_cell.length_a   1.000
_cell.length_b   1.000
_cell.length_c   1.000
_cell.angle_alpha   90.00
_cell.angle_beta   90.00
_cell.angle_gamma   90.00
#
_symmetry.space_group_name_H-M   'P 1'
#
loop_
_entity.id
_entity.type
_entity.pdbx_description
1 polymer ?
#
loop_
_entity_poly.entity_id
_entity_poly.type
_entity_poly.pdbx_seq_one_letter_code
_entity_poly.pdbx_strand_id
1 'polypeptide(L)' 'HLLFLHQTGSSNPLGVSGNQDKIPFHPYFTYKDIMGF' A
#
# COMPACT_ATOMS: atom_id res chain seq x y z
N HIS A 1 15.41 -0.33 3.72
CA HIS A 1 14.10 0.10 4.26
C HIS A 1 12.96 -0.27 3.31
N LEU A 2 12.84 0.38 2.14
CA LEU A 2 11.77 0.07 1.17
C LEU A 2 11.80 -1.36 0.62
N LEU A 3 12.99 -1.96 0.45
CA LEU A 3 13.13 -3.35 0.01
C LEU A 3 12.47 -4.33 0.98
N PHE A 4 12.72 -4.17 2.29
CA PHE A 4 12.11 -5.00 3.33
C PHE A 4 10.59 -4.75 3.43
N LEU A 5 10.15 -3.49 3.29
CA LEU A 5 8.73 -3.14 3.24
C LEU A 5 8.02 -3.80 2.05
N HIS A 6 8.67 -3.89 0.88
CA HIS A 6 8.09 -4.55 -0.29
C HIS A 6 7.98 -6.07 -0.07
N GLN A 7 8.97 -6.68 0.59
CA GLN A 7 8.97 -8.12 0.91
C GLN A 7 7.88 -8.48 1.93
N THR A 8 7.68 -7.68 2.97
CA THR A 8 6.65 -7.91 3.99
C THR A 8 5.28 -7.39 3.57
N GLY A 9 5.23 -6.44 2.63
CA GLY A 9 4.05 -5.64 2.32
C GLY A 9 3.78 -4.54 3.35
N SER A 10 2.94 -3.57 2.97
CA SER A 10 2.44 -2.53 3.86
C SER A 10 1.36 -3.06 4.79
N SER A 11 1.34 -2.59 6.04
CA SER A 11 0.22 -2.82 6.96
C SER A 11 -0.97 -1.93 6.62
N ASN A 12 -2.15 -2.31 7.10
CA ASN A 12 -3.36 -1.49 7.01
C ASN A 12 -3.80 -0.98 8.40
N PRO A 13 -4.65 0.06 8.48
CA PRO A 13 -5.07 0.67 9.75
C PRO A 13 -5.80 -0.29 10.71
N LEU A 14 -6.36 -1.38 10.18
CA LEU A 14 -7.08 -2.37 10.97
C LEU A 14 -6.16 -3.46 11.54
N GLY A 15 -4.88 -3.52 11.13
CA GLY A 15 -3.91 -4.51 11.60
C GLY A 15 -4.22 -5.95 11.20
N VAL A 16 -5.16 -6.17 10.28
CA VAL A 16 -5.56 -7.49 9.78
C VAL A 16 -4.86 -7.81 8.46
N SER A 17 -4.89 -9.06 8.00
CA SER A 17 -4.23 -9.44 6.74
C SER A 17 -4.91 -8.75 5.53
N GLY A 18 -4.17 -7.89 4.84
CA GLY A 18 -4.64 -7.18 3.64
C GLY A 18 -4.58 -8.00 2.35
N ASN A 19 -4.37 -9.32 2.44
CA ASN A 19 -4.15 -10.18 1.28
C ASN A 19 -5.42 -10.42 0.45
N GLN A 20 -6.60 -10.27 1.05
CA GLN A 20 -7.89 -10.50 0.37
C GLN A 20 -8.32 -9.29 -0.48
N ASP A 21 -7.92 -8.07 -0.08
CA ASP A 21 -8.36 -6.82 -0.70
C ASP A 21 -7.18 -5.99 -1.26
N LYS A 22 -6.19 -6.67 -1.85
CA LYS A 22 -5.00 -6.00 -2.38
C LYS A 22 -5.30 -5.40 -3.76
N ILE A 23 -5.17 -4.08 -3.87
CA ILE A 23 -5.25 -3.34 -5.14
C ILE A 23 -3.85 -2.96 -5.66
N PRO A 24 -3.68 -2.79 -6.99
CA PRO A 24 -2.40 -2.36 -7.55
C PRO A 24 -2.05 -0.93 -7.13
N PHE A 25 -0.75 -0.63 -7.06
CA PHE A 25 -0.26 0.70 -6.66
C PHE A 25 -0.69 1.79 -7.64
N HIS A 26 -0.47 1.56 -8.93
CA HIS A 26 -0.95 2.44 -9.99
C HIS A 26 -2.30 1.90 -10.51
N PRO A 27 -3.32 2.76 -10.72
CA PRO A 27 -3.30 4.22 -10.60
C PRO A 27 -3.61 4.79 -9.21
N TYR A 28 -4.14 3.97 -8.31
CA TYR A 28 -4.82 4.42 -7.08
C TYR A 28 -3.94 5.21 -6.12
N PHE A 29 -2.82 4.63 -5.69
CA PHE A 29 -1.91 5.27 -4.76
C PHE A 29 -1.09 6.36 -5.44
N THR A 30 -0.78 6.21 -6.75
CA THR A 30 -0.12 7.29 -7.51
C THR A 30 -0.93 8.58 -7.51
N TYR A 31 -2.23 8.52 -7.83
CA TYR A 31 -3.07 9.72 -7.79
C TYR A 31 -3.32 10.20 -6.36
N LYS A 32 -3.50 9.29 -5.40
CA LYS A 32 -3.65 9.65 -3.99
C LYS A 32 -2.45 10.44 -3.47
N ASP A 33 -1.23 10.00 -3.79
CA ASP A 33 0.00 10.65 -3.34
C ASP A 33 0.23 12.00 -4.03
N ILE A 34 -0.16 12.14 -5.30
CA ILE A 34 -0.09 13.41 -6.04
C ILE A 34 -1.12 14.43 -5.53
N MET A 35 -2.36 13.99 -5.25
CA MET A 35 -3.43 14.87 -4.77
C MET A 35 -3.32 15.19 -3.28
N GLY A 36 -2.63 14.35 -2.52
CA GLY A 36 -2.42 14.51 -1.08
C GLY A 36 -1.16 15.31 -0.70
N PHE A 37 -0.42 15.83 -1.69
CA PHE A 37 0.69 16.77 -1.50
C PHE A 37 0.17 18.21 -1.53
#